data_AF-A0A2G9QDY8-F1
#
_entry.id   AF-A0A2G9QDY8-F1
#
_cell.length_a   1.000
_cell.length_b   1.000
_cell.length_c   1.000
_cell.angle_alpha   90.00
_cell.angle_beta   90.00
_cell.angle_gamma   90.00
#
_symmetry.space_group_name_H-M   'P 1'
#
loop_
_entity.id
_entity.type
_entity.pdbx_description
1 polymer ?
#
loop_
_entity_poly.entity_id
_entity_poly.type
_entity_poly.pdbx_seq_one_letter_code
_entity_poly.pdbx_strand_id
1 'polypeptide(L)'
;MFKQVYLSTGRGCWVMSRVFDQGYPWDICYDTRFQTLSRNKLPTSTALWLSEKKINEWFNHAHYGLQLRDSNHQEPFVNDELPSRIICGYVVVKPMLTEFTETSAIFDDGSIEENIDVVVFATGYNYSFPFLDNSIIKVDDNVNLYKSVFPKNLEKATLGVIGLIQPIGAIMTVLEMQARWITRVFKGKTV
;
A
#
# COMPACT_ATOMS: atom_id res chain seq x y z
N MET A 1 26.80 -7.92 10.80
CA MET A 1 26.57 -6.78 9.88
C MET A 1 26.39 -7.38 8.50
N PHE A 2 25.32 -7.05 7.77
CA PHE A 2 25.15 -7.54 6.40
C PHE A 2 26.20 -6.92 5.50
N LYS A 3 26.77 -7.71 4.59
CA LYS A 3 27.77 -7.22 3.63
C LYS A 3 27.13 -6.33 2.57
N GLN A 4 25.94 -6.69 2.10
CA GLN A 4 25.17 -5.95 1.10
C GLN A 4 23.67 -6.25 1.26
N VAL A 5 22.81 -5.29 0.93
CA VAL A 5 21.35 -5.49 0.84
C VAL A 5 20.88 -5.08 -0.55
N TYR A 6 20.06 -5.93 -1.16
CA TYR A 6 19.40 -5.67 -2.44
C TYR A 6 17.89 -5.60 -2.22
N LEU A 7 17.24 -4.59 -2.81
CA LEU A 7 15.80 -4.41 -2.77
C LEU A 7 15.25 -4.59 -4.19
N SER A 8 14.66 -5.75 -4.48
CA SER A 8 14.02 -6.01 -5.77
C SER A 8 12.61 -5.43 -5.83
N THR A 9 12.31 -4.65 -6.87
CA THR A 9 10.96 -4.15 -7.16
C THR A 9 10.68 -4.19 -8.66
N GLY A 10 9.62 -4.89 -9.06
CA GLY A 10 9.25 -5.00 -10.47
C GLY A 10 8.51 -3.78 -11.03
N ARG A 11 7.76 -3.06 -10.18
CA ARG A 11 6.91 -1.93 -10.59
C ARG A 11 7.45 -0.57 -10.13
N GLY A 12 8.40 -0.54 -9.19
CA GLY A 12 8.76 0.67 -8.45
C GLY A 12 7.79 0.92 -7.28
N CYS A 13 8.04 1.99 -6.52
CA CYS A 13 7.12 2.49 -5.51
C CYS A 13 7.41 3.96 -5.22
N TRP A 14 6.35 4.74 -4.98
CA TRP A 14 6.51 6.06 -4.37
C TRP A 14 6.93 5.89 -2.92
N VAL A 15 7.93 6.64 -2.47
CA VAL A 15 8.42 6.62 -1.09
C VAL A 15 8.27 8.02 -0.52
N MET A 16 7.75 8.09 0.69
CA MET A 16 7.59 9.34 1.42
C MET A 16 8.05 9.21 2.86
N SER A 17 8.40 10.35 3.44
CA SER A 17 8.81 10.49 4.83
C SER A 17 7.59 10.70 5.72
N ARG A 18 7.68 10.25 6.98
CA ARG A 18 6.74 10.64 8.04
C ARG A 18 6.83 12.13 8.31
N VAL A 19 8.06 12.66 8.24
CA VAL A 19 8.37 14.08 8.36
C VAL A 19 8.11 14.75 7.01
N PHE A 20 7.09 15.62 6.97
CA PHE A 20 6.62 16.26 5.75
C PHE A 20 6.83 17.78 5.80
N ASP A 21 5.91 18.56 5.22
CA ASP A 21 5.99 20.01 5.15
C ASP A 21 6.26 20.65 6.53
N GLN A 22 7.32 21.46 6.62
CA GLN A 22 7.74 22.15 7.85
C GLN A 22 8.00 21.22 9.06
N GLY A 23 8.26 19.93 8.80
CA GLY A 23 8.49 18.95 9.85
C GLY A 23 7.23 18.39 10.49
N TYR A 24 6.04 18.76 10.01
CA TYR A 24 4.78 18.17 10.46
C TYR A 24 4.61 16.74 9.95
N PRO A 25 3.87 15.89 10.69
CA PRO A 25 3.45 14.58 10.20
C PRO A 25 2.69 14.67 8.88
N TRP A 26 3.03 13.78 7.94
CA TRP A 26 2.46 13.79 6.60
C TRP A 26 0.93 13.67 6.57
N ASP A 27 0.34 12.88 7.47
CA ASP A 27 -1.09 12.61 7.56
C ASP A 27 -1.88 13.87 7.94
N ILE A 28 -1.36 14.67 8.88
CA ILE A 28 -1.97 15.96 9.26
C ILE A 28 -1.96 16.93 8.08
N CYS A 29 -0.88 16.94 7.29
CA CYS A 29 -0.78 17.78 6.10
C CYS A 29 -1.65 17.26 4.95
N TYR A 30 -1.71 15.95 4.73
CA TYR A 30 -2.29 15.33 3.53
C TYR A 30 -3.79 14.98 3.67
N ASP A 31 -4.21 14.52 4.85
CA ASP A 31 -5.57 14.02 5.11
C ASP A 31 -6.52 15.13 5.59
N THR A 32 -6.52 16.25 4.87
CA THR A 32 -7.45 17.36 5.12
C THR A 32 -8.68 17.28 4.22
N ARG A 33 -9.82 17.79 4.70
CA ARG A 33 -11.06 17.85 3.90
C ARG A 33 -10.89 18.68 2.63
N PHE A 34 -10.15 19.78 2.72
CA PHE A 34 -9.86 20.64 1.58
C PHE A 34 -9.06 19.89 0.52
N GLN A 35 -7.99 19.20 0.90
CA GLN A 35 -7.20 18.43 -0.07
C GLN A 35 -7.99 17.25 -0.64
N THR A 36 -8.79 16.56 0.17
CA THR A 36 -9.69 15.50 -0.30
C THR A 36 -10.67 16.03 -1.34
N LEU A 37 -11.28 17.19 -1.08
CA LEU A 37 -12.17 17.84 -2.04
C LEU A 37 -11.44 18.20 -3.34
N SER A 38 -10.26 18.78 -3.25
CA SER A 38 -9.43 19.13 -4.41
C SER A 38 -9.07 17.89 -5.24
N ARG A 39 -8.60 16.81 -4.61
CA ARG A 39 -8.28 15.53 -5.29
C ARG A 39 -9.49 14.91 -5.99
N ASN A 40 -10.68 14.99 -5.37
CA ASN A 40 -11.90 14.42 -5.92
C ASN A 40 -12.54 15.29 -7.03
N LYS A 41 -12.20 16.57 -7.11
CA LYS A 41 -12.75 17.51 -8.11
C LYS A 41 -11.83 17.73 -9.31
N LEU A 42 -10.52 17.52 -9.14
CA LEU A 42 -9.55 17.62 -10.23
C LEU A 42 -9.62 16.39 -11.15
N PRO A 43 -9.33 16.55 -12.46
CA PRO A 43 -9.10 15.42 -13.34
C PRO A 43 -8.02 14.48 -12.81
N THR A 44 -8.18 13.17 -12.98
CA THR A 44 -7.26 12.15 -12.44
C THR A 44 -5.80 12.41 -12.86
N SER A 45 -5.55 12.76 -14.13
CA SER A 45 -4.20 13.03 -14.63
C SER A 45 -3.52 14.21 -13.93
N THR A 46 -4.27 15.28 -13.60
CA THR A 46 -3.69 16.44 -12.93
C THR A 46 -3.46 16.17 -11.45
N ALA A 47 -4.36 15.42 -10.80
CA ALA A 47 -4.18 14.97 -9.43
C ALA A 47 -2.97 14.04 -9.28
N LEU A 48 -2.78 13.11 -10.23
CA LEU A 48 -1.60 12.24 -10.32
C LEU A 48 -0.33 13.05 -10.51
N TRP A 49 -0.29 13.95 -11.49
CA TRP A 49 0.86 14.79 -11.76
C TRP A 49 1.26 15.65 -10.55
N LEU A 50 0.27 16.25 -9.86
CA LEU A 50 0.52 17.02 -8.63
C LEU A 50 1.10 16.13 -7.51
N SER A 51 0.58 14.91 -7.36
CA SER A 51 1.04 13.97 -6.34
C SER A 51 2.47 13.49 -6.63
N GLU A 52 2.75 13.13 -7.88
CA GLU A 52 4.10 12.77 -8.34
C GLU A 52 5.09 13.91 -8.12
N LYS A 53 4.71 15.13 -8.51
CA LYS A 53 5.55 16.31 -8.29
C LYS A 53 5.84 16.50 -6.81
N LYS A 54 4.82 16.40 -5.95
CA LYS A 54 4.95 16.59 -4.50
C LYS A 54 5.86 15.54 -3.86
N ILE A 55 5.73 14.28 -4.25
CA ILE A 55 6.56 13.19 -3.71
C ILE A 55 8.02 13.32 -4.18
N ASN A 56 8.24 13.74 -5.44
CA ASN A 56 9.57 13.99 -5.97
C ASN A 56 10.25 15.26 -5.41
N GLU A 57 9.55 16.13 -4.67
CA GLU A 57 10.17 17.27 -3.98
C GLU A 57 11.18 16.82 -2.91
N TRP A 58 10.97 15.64 -2.30
CA TRP A 58 11.91 15.11 -1.31
C TRP A 58 13.19 14.58 -1.97
N PHE A 59 13.04 13.70 -2.95
CA PHE A 59 14.13 13.23 -3.81
C PHE A 59 13.54 12.69 -5.13
N ASN A 60 14.35 12.72 -6.19
CA ASN A 60 13.93 12.22 -7.50
C ASN A 60 13.92 10.68 -7.51
N HIS A 61 12.74 10.07 -7.61
CA HIS A 61 12.57 8.62 -7.54
C HIS A 61 13.16 7.87 -8.73
N ALA A 62 13.23 8.49 -9.92
CA ALA A 62 13.86 7.90 -11.08
C ALA A 62 15.36 7.70 -10.89
N HIS A 63 16.05 8.66 -10.26
CA HIS A 63 17.47 8.54 -9.95
C HIS A 63 17.78 7.44 -8.93
N TYR A 64 16.80 7.07 -8.11
CA TYR A 64 16.92 6.05 -7.06
C TYR A 64 16.39 4.67 -7.51
N GLY A 65 15.94 4.54 -8.77
CA GLY A 65 15.38 3.28 -9.29
C GLY A 65 14.01 2.92 -8.73
N LEU A 66 13.29 3.88 -8.14
CA LEU A 66 12.00 3.68 -7.47
C LEU A 66 10.80 4.20 -8.27
N GLN A 67 11.02 4.91 -9.38
CA GLN A 67 9.95 5.46 -10.23
C GLN A 67 8.98 4.35 -10.66
N LEU A 68 7.68 4.63 -10.54
CA LEU A 68 6.64 3.71 -11.00
C LEU A 68 6.70 3.53 -12.53
N ARG A 69 6.64 2.27 -12.98
CA ARG A 69 6.54 1.93 -14.41
C ARG A 69 5.13 2.20 -14.97
N ASP A 70 4.10 2.11 -14.13
CA ASP A 70 2.69 2.30 -14.50
C ASP A 70 2.06 3.51 -13.78
N SER A 71 1.17 4.24 -14.45
CA SER A 71 0.48 5.43 -13.92
C SER A 71 -0.66 5.15 -12.93
N ASN A 72 -0.73 3.93 -12.40
CA ASN A 72 -1.80 3.56 -11.48
C ASN A 72 -1.54 4.16 -10.09
N HIS A 73 -2.62 4.61 -9.43
CA HIS A 73 -2.57 5.08 -8.05
C HIS A 73 -2.13 3.93 -7.13
N GLN A 74 -0.86 3.93 -6.76
CA GLN A 74 -0.32 3.07 -5.71
C GLN A 74 -0.15 3.88 -4.43
N GLU A 75 -0.50 3.29 -3.30
CA GLU A 75 -0.22 3.91 -2.00
C GLU A 75 1.30 4.06 -1.82
N PRO A 76 1.77 5.25 -1.42
CA PRO A 76 3.19 5.48 -1.19
C PRO A 76 3.67 4.69 0.03
N PHE A 77 4.89 4.18 -0.05
CA PHE A 77 5.59 3.54 1.05
C PHE A 77 6.17 4.59 2.00
N VAL A 78 5.89 4.47 3.30
CA VAL A 78 6.35 5.44 4.30
C VAL A 78 7.64 4.97 4.97
N ASN A 79 8.77 5.57 4.62
CA ASN A 79 10.07 5.24 5.19
C ASN A 79 11.02 6.45 5.19
N ASP A 80 11.49 6.83 6.37
CA ASP A 80 12.35 8.01 6.56
C ASP A 80 13.82 7.75 6.20
N GLU A 81 14.28 6.49 6.26
CA GLU A 81 15.70 6.14 6.09
C GLU A 81 16.03 5.65 4.68
N LEU A 82 15.07 5.06 3.96
CA LEU A 82 15.33 4.34 2.71
C LEU A 82 16.15 5.16 1.69
N PRO A 83 15.84 6.44 1.41
CA PRO A 83 16.65 7.22 0.46
C PRO A 83 18.10 7.38 0.93
N SER A 84 18.31 7.66 2.22
CA SER A 84 19.66 7.77 2.79
C SER A 84 20.45 6.44 2.73
N ARG A 85 19.77 5.30 2.88
CA ARG A 85 20.40 3.98 2.75
C ARG A 85 20.77 3.65 1.31
N ILE A 86 19.96 4.10 0.35
CA ILE A 86 20.24 3.93 -1.08
C ILE A 86 21.44 4.78 -1.50
N ILE A 87 21.44 6.08 -1.18
CA ILE A 87 22.53 6.98 -1.63
C ILE A 87 23.89 6.61 -1.00
N CYS A 88 23.90 6.06 0.21
CA CYS A 88 25.11 5.55 0.85
C CYS A 88 25.55 4.16 0.35
N GLY A 89 24.80 3.52 -0.56
CA GLY A 89 25.11 2.20 -1.12
C GLY A 89 24.79 1.02 -0.19
N TYR A 90 24.24 1.25 1.00
CA TYR A 90 23.84 0.18 1.91
C TYR A 90 22.68 -0.66 1.35
N VAL A 91 21.80 -0.05 0.56
CA VAL A 91 20.69 -0.71 -0.15
C VAL A 91 20.83 -0.41 -1.64
N VAL A 92 20.85 -1.45 -2.47
CA VAL A 92 20.85 -1.31 -3.93
C VAL A 92 19.50 -1.77 -4.46
N VAL A 93 18.78 -0.86 -5.14
CA VAL A 93 17.51 -1.19 -5.77
C VAL A 93 17.79 -2.00 -7.04
N LYS A 94 17.06 -3.11 -7.20
CA LYS A 94 17.13 -4.01 -8.34
C LYS A 94 15.74 -4.13 -8.98
N PRO A 95 15.65 -4.40 -10.29
CA PRO A 95 14.36 -4.57 -10.91
C PRO A 95 13.80 -5.96 -10.59
N MET A 96 12.82 -6.44 -11.37
CA MET A 96 12.13 -7.70 -11.05
C MET A 96 13.12 -8.87 -11.08
N LEU A 97 13.13 -9.68 -10.01
CA LEU A 97 13.84 -10.94 -10.01
C LEU A 97 13.22 -11.90 -11.05
N THR A 98 14.06 -12.53 -11.86
CA THR A 98 13.64 -13.52 -12.86
C THR A 98 13.90 -14.94 -12.38
N GLU A 99 15.09 -15.21 -11.82
CA GLU A 99 15.51 -16.56 -11.46
C GLU A 99 16.47 -16.55 -10.27
N PHE A 100 16.36 -17.58 -9.43
CA PHE A 100 17.38 -17.94 -8.46
C PHE A 100 18.18 -19.13 -8.96
N THR A 101 19.48 -19.06 -8.77
CA THR A 101 20.40 -20.21 -8.86
C THR A 101 20.74 -20.70 -7.45
N GLU A 102 21.67 -21.63 -7.31
CA GLU A 102 22.11 -22.13 -5.99
C GLU A 102 22.61 -21.01 -5.06
N THR A 103 23.27 -19.98 -5.60
CA THR A 103 23.90 -18.92 -4.80
C THR A 103 23.70 -17.51 -5.35
N SER A 104 22.98 -17.34 -6.45
CA SER A 104 22.88 -16.07 -7.17
C SER A 104 21.46 -15.73 -7.59
N ALA A 105 21.17 -14.45 -7.75
CA ALA A 105 19.89 -13.91 -8.20
C ALA A 105 20.05 -13.20 -9.56
N ILE A 106 19.20 -13.54 -10.52
CA ILE A 106 19.15 -12.95 -11.86
C ILE A 106 17.94 -12.00 -11.93
N PHE A 107 18.12 -10.83 -12.54
CA PHE A 107 17.11 -9.79 -12.64
C PHE A 107 16.68 -9.51 -14.09
N ASP A 108 15.55 -8.82 -14.28
CA ASP A 108 14.92 -8.58 -15.59
C ASP A 108 15.76 -7.69 -16.53
N ASP A 109 16.72 -6.94 -15.98
CA ASP A 109 17.69 -6.13 -16.71
C ASP A 109 18.94 -6.92 -17.14
N GLY A 110 18.97 -8.22 -16.82
CA GLY A 110 20.11 -9.11 -17.08
C GLY A 110 21.23 -9.00 -16.05
N SER A 111 21.10 -8.17 -15.00
CA SER A 111 22.08 -8.13 -13.92
C SER A 111 22.01 -9.40 -13.06
N ILE A 112 23.16 -9.80 -12.51
CA ILE A 112 23.30 -10.98 -11.66
C ILE A 112 24.02 -10.55 -10.39
N GLU A 113 23.44 -10.90 -9.24
CA GLU A 113 24.09 -10.74 -7.93
C GLU A 113 24.44 -12.10 -7.36
N GLU A 114 25.71 -12.30 -7.05
CA GLU A 114 26.26 -13.57 -6.56
C GLU A 114 26.41 -13.59 -5.05
N ASN A 115 26.52 -14.80 -4.48
CA ASN A 115 26.73 -15.03 -3.05
C ASN A 115 25.59 -14.46 -2.18
N ILE A 116 24.35 -14.74 -2.56
CA ILE A 116 23.15 -14.37 -1.80
C ILE A 116 22.94 -15.37 -0.65
N ASP A 117 23.16 -14.91 0.58
CA ASP A 117 23.02 -15.75 1.78
C ASP A 117 21.56 -15.90 2.25
N VAL A 118 20.74 -14.86 2.05
CA VAL A 118 19.39 -14.76 2.61
C VAL A 118 18.46 -14.07 1.63
N VAL A 119 17.28 -14.64 1.45
CA VAL A 119 16.17 -14.05 0.68
C VAL A 119 14.99 -13.80 1.62
N VAL A 120 14.46 -12.57 1.60
CA VAL A 120 13.27 -12.19 2.38
C VAL A 120 12.15 -11.81 1.43
N PHE A 121 11.10 -12.62 1.38
CA PHE A 121 9.89 -12.32 0.61
C PHE A 121 8.96 -11.40 1.40
N ALA A 122 9.05 -10.10 1.12
CA ALA A 122 8.12 -9.08 1.64
C ALA A 122 6.92 -8.87 0.69
N THR A 123 6.31 -9.95 0.18
CA THR A 123 5.32 -9.95 -0.91
C THR A 123 3.87 -9.76 -0.46
N GLY A 124 3.65 -9.31 0.78
CA GLY A 124 2.32 -9.10 1.34
C GLY A 124 1.66 -10.37 1.89
N TYR A 125 0.34 -10.29 2.12
CA TYR A 125 -0.45 -11.35 2.76
C TYR A 125 -1.75 -11.60 1.98
N ASN A 126 -2.17 -12.86 1.96
CA ASN A 126 -3.54 -13.25 1.64
C ASN A 126 -4.37 -13.36 2.92
N TYR A 127 -5.69 -13.30 2.81
CA TYR A 127 -6.60 -13.48 3.94
C TYR A 127 -7.67 -14.52 3.60
N SER A 128 -8.26 -15.13 4.63
CA SER A 128 -9.36 -16.09 4.50
C SER A 128 -10.21 -16.11 5.78
N PHE A 129 -11.43 -16.61 5.68
CA PHE A 129 -12.33 -16.78 6.84
C PHE A 129 -12.67 -18.27 7.00
N PRO A 130 -11.77 -19.12 7.54
CA PRO A 130 -11.95 -20.58 7.56
C PRO A 130 -13.12 -21.07 8.44
N PHE A 131 -13.65 -20.18 9.28
CA PHE A 131 -14.80 -20.43 10.14
C PHE A 131 -16.14 -20.00 9.51
N LEU A 132 -16.12 -19.40 8.31
CA LEU A 132 -17.30 -18.95 7.58
C LEU A 132 -17.47 -19.79 6.31
N ASP A 133 -18.71 -20.11 5.97
CA ASP A 133 -19.02 -20.77 4.71
C ASP A 133 -18.78 -19.81 3.53
N ASN A 134 -18.17 -20.33 2.45
CA ASN A 134 -17.85 -19.55 1.26
C ASN A 134 -19.09 -18.96 0.55
N SER A 135 -20.29 -19.50 0.79
CA SER A 135 -21.56 -18.92 0.31
C SER A 135 -21.91 -17.60 0.99
N ILE A 136 -21.40 -17.34 2.20
CA ILE A 136 -21.65 -16.12 2.97
C ILE A 136 -20.66 -15.03 2.54
N ILE A 137 -19.36 -15.31 2.65
CA ILE A 137 -18.29 -14.43 2.18
C ILE A 137 -17.34 -15.29 1.35
N LYS A 138 -17.43 -15.13 0.04
CA LYS A 138 -16.45 -15.72 -0.86
C LYS A 138 -15.23 -14.81 -0.90
N VAL A 139 -14.09 -15.33 -0.44
CA VAL A 139 -12.80 -14.67 -0.54
C VAL A 139 -12.15 -15.07 -1.86
N ASP A 140 -12.51 -14.36 -2.93
CA ASP A 140 -11.81 -14.36 -4.22
C ASP A 140 -11.18 -12.98 -4.46
N ASP A 141 -10.66 -12.73 -5.67
CA ASP A 141 -9.95 -11.49 -6.02
C ASP A 141 -10.77 -10.21 -5.71
N ASN A 142 -12.10 -10.31 -5.60
CA ASN A 142 -12.98 -9.20 -5.24
C ASN A 142 -14.02 -9.60 -4.18
N VAL A 143 -13.63 -9.51 -2.91
CA VAL A 143 -14.56 -9.70 -1.79
C VAL A 143 -15.75 -8.76 -1.89
N ASN A 144 -16.91 -9.33 -2.15
CA ASN A 144 -18.13 -8.59 -2.47
C ASN A 144 -18.92 -8.19 -1.21
N LEU A 145 -18.37 -7.24 -0.45
CA LEU A 145 -19.04 -6.65 0.71
C LEU A 145 -19.57 -5.25 0.37
N TYR A 146 -20.79 -4.94 0.80
CA TYR A 146 -21.30 -3.59 0.77
C TYR A 146 -20.48 -2.70 1.70
N LYS A 147 -19.81 -1.70 1.10
CA LYS A 147 -18.88 -0.77 1.77
C LYS A 147 -17.78 -1.48 2.58
N SER A 148 -17.33 -2.65 2.14
CA SER A 148 -16.36 -3.48 2.87
C SER A 148 -16.83 -3.93 4.26
N VAL A 149 -18.14 -3.97 4.50
CA VAL A 149 -18.73 -4.33 5.79
C VAL A 149 -19.72 -5.49 5.67
N PHE A 150 -20.80 -5.32 4.89
CA PHE A 150 -21.93 -6.27 4.92
C PHE A 150 -21.91 -7.24 3.74
N PRO A 151 -22.07 -8.56 3.95
CA PRO A 151 -22.27 -9.50 2.86
C PRO A 151 -23.58 -9.20 2.13
N LYS A 152 -23.52 -9.09 0.79
CA LYS A 152 -24.69 -8.71 -0.02
C LYS A 152 -25.73 -9.82 -0.19
N ASN A 153 -25.33 -11.07 0.03
CA ASN A 153 -26.17 -12.24 -0.21
C ASN A 153 -27.03 -12.64 1.00
N LEU A 154 -26.95 -11.89 2.11
CA LEU A 154 -27.75 -12.15 3.30
C LEU A 154 -29.08 -11.41 3.22
N GLU A 155 -30.19 -12.13 3.41
CA GLU A 155 -31.53 -11.54 3.48
C GLU A 155 -31.67 -10.53 4.63
N LYS A 156 -30.95 -10.76 5.74
CA LYS A 156 -30.93 -9.89 6.92
C LYS A 156 -29.50 -9.46 7.23
N ALA A 157 -29.30 -8.16 7.41
CA ALA A 157 -28.02 -7.56 7.79
C ALA A 157 -27.66 -7.88 9.26
N THR A 158 -27.29 -9.13 9.53
CA THR A 158 -26.99 -9.69 10.86
C THR A 158 -25.52 -10.08 11.04
N LEU A 159 -24.73 -9.95 9.97
CA LEU A 159 -23.27 -10.17 9.96
C LEU A 159 -22.60 -8.94 9.37
N GLY A 160 -21.58 -8.40 10.05
CA GLY A 160 -20.77 -7.29 9.57
C GLY A 160 -19.29 -7.59 9.80
N VAL A 161 -18.48 -7.31 8.78
CA VAL A 161 -17.02 -7.44 8.82
C VAL A 161 -16.43 -6.08 9.20
N ILE A 162 -15.48 -6.09 10.14
CA ILE A 162 -14.74 -4.91 10.57
C ILE A 162 -13.28 -5.10 10.16
N GLY A 163 -12.70 -4.10 9.51
CA GLY A 163 -11.27 -4.04 9.17
C GLY A 163 -10.87 -4.74 7.88
N LEU A 164 -11.82 -5.21 7.06
CA LEU A 164 -11.50 -5.69 5.72
C LEU A 164 -11.43 -4.55 4.70
N ILE A 165 -10.56 -3.58 4.97
CA ILE A 165 -10.32 -2.39 4.15
C ILE A 165 -8.92 -1.85 4.41
N GLN A 166 -8.27 -1.31 3.37
CA GLN A 166 -7.02 -0.56 3.47
C GLN A 166 -7.31 0.89 3.11
N PRO A 167 -7.54 1.77 4.10
CA PRO A 167 -7.76 3.18 3.86
C PRO A 167 -6.43 3.93 3.74
N ILE A 168 -6.44 5.05 3.02
CA ILE A 168 -5.43 6.08 3.18
C ILE A 168 -5.63 6.71 4.57
N GLY A 169 -4.62 6.58 5.43
CA GLY A 169 -4.62 7.09 6.80
C GLY A 169 -4.82 6.02 7.87
N ALA A 170 -5.13 6.44 9.09
CA ALA A 170 -5.20 5.55 10.24
C ALA A 170 -6.41 4.61 10.19
N ILE A 171 -6.17 3.30 10.12
CA ILE A 171 -7.24 2.29 10.09
C ILE A 171 -8.15 2.33 11.33
N MET A 172 -7.62 2.72 12.49
CA MET A 172 -8.35 2.71 13.77
C MET A 172 -9.65 3.52 13.74
N THR A 173 -9.65 4.68 13.09
CA THR A 173 -10.85 5.52 12.96
C THR A 173 -11.88 4.90 12.02
N VAL A 174 -11.41 4.21 10.99
CA VAL A 174 -12.27 3.46 10.07
C VAL A 174 -12.92 2.27 10.78
N LEU A 175 -12.18 1.53 11.62
CA LEU A 175 -12.72 0.43 12.42
C LEU A 175 -13.81 0.92 13.38
N GLU A 176 -13.58 2.05 14.06
CA GLU A 176 -14.55 2.66 14.98
C GLU A 176 -15.84 3.09 14.25
N MET A 177 -15.70 3.71 13.08
CA MET A 177 -16.85 4.07 12.23
C MET A 177 -17.62 2.84 11.73
N GLN A 178 -16.91 1.80 11.27
CA GLN A 178 -17.54 0.53 10.86
C GLN A 178 -18.32 -0.10 12.03
N ALA A 179 -17.71 -0.21 13.22
CA ALA A 179 -18.34 -0.77 14.40
C ALA A 179 -19.61 0.02 14.83
N ARG A 180 -19.54 1.35 14.82
CA ARG A 180 -20.70 2.21 15.13
C ARG A 180 -21.83 2.03 14.14
N TRP A 181 -21.53 1.89 12.86
CA TRP A 181 -22.55 1.66 11.86
C TRP A 181 -23.18 0.27 11.99
N ILE A 182 -22.36 -0.78 12.12
CA ILE A 182 -22.82 -2.17 12.29
C ILE A 182 -23.78 -2.31 13.46
N THR A 183 -23.41 -1.79 14.63
CA THR A 183 -24.25 -1.89 15.84
C THR A 183 -25.59 -1.14 15.71
N ARG A 184 -25.67 -0.10 14.88
CA ARG A 184 -26.94 0.61 14.59
C ARG A 184 -27.81 -0.17 13.62
N VAL A 185 -27.22 -0.78 12.60
CA VAL A 185 -27.91 -1.67 11.65
C VAL A 185 -28.49 -2.88 12.39
N PHE A 186 -27.70 -3.54 13.25
CA PHE A 186 -28.16 -4.68 14.05
C PHE A 186 -29.31 -4.32 14.99
N LYS A 187 -29.38 -3.07 15.46
CA LYS A 187 -30.49 -2.56 16.28
C LYS A 187 -31.70 -2.05 15.47
N GLY A 188 -31.66 -2.14 14.13
CA GLY A 188 -32.71 -1.60 13.25
C GLY A 188 -32.83 -0.07 13.27
N LYS A 189 -31.79 0.65 13.71
CA LYS A 189 -31.80 2.11 13.86
C LYS A 189 -31.35 2.86 12.59
N THR A 190 -30.79 2.15 11.62
CA THR A 190 -30.22 2.71 10.39
C THR A 190 -30.24 1.61 9.32
N VAL A 191 -30.41 2.01 8.06
CA VAL A 191 -30.31 1.14 6.87
C VAL A 191 -28.87 1.12 6.36
#